data_AF-A0AAD7END0-F1
#
_entry.id   AF-A0AAD7END0-F1
#
_cell.length_a   1.000
_cell.length_b   1.000
_cell.length_c   1.000
_cell.angle_alpha   90.00
_cell.angle_beta   90.00
_cell.angle_gamma   90.00
#
_symmetry.space_group_name_H-M   'P 1'
#
loop_
_entity.id
_entity.type
_entity.pdbx_description
1 polymer ?
#
loop_
_entity_poly.entity_id
_entity_poly.type
_entity_poly.pdbx_seq_one_letter_code
_entity_poly.pdbx_strand_id
1 'polypeptide(L)' 'GVRYTLVAAMGMDRYIVQQVVEGSLDSFDFFEFIVEDVVPEMRVFPDNQSVLVMDNCWIHHMDTLQEVLNVQGL' A
#
# COMPACT_ATOMS: atom_id res chain seq x y z
N GLY A 1 -0.47 24.54 -13.98
CA GLY A 1 -0.93 23.24 -14.47
C GLY A 1 -1.43 22.41 -13.30
N VAL A 2 -2.26 21.41 -13.53
CA VAL A 2 -2.71 20.47 -12.49
C VAL A 2 -1.63 19.41 -12.27
N ARG A 3 -1.36 19.05 -11.01
CA ARG A 3 -0.40 17.99 -10.64
C ARG A 3 -1.18 16.74 -10.28
N TYR A 4 -0.67 15.59 -10.70
CA TYR A 4 -1.17 14.28 -10.28
C TYR A 4 -0.05 13.48 -9.61
N THR A 5 -0.43 12.69 -8.62
CA THR A 5 0.42 11.72 -7.94
C THR A 5 -0.08 10.32 -8.28
N LEU A 6 0.84 9.41 -8.60
CA LEU A 6 0.55 8.00 -8.87
C LEU A 6 1.11 7.17 -7.72
N VAL A 7 0.31 6.26 -7.19
CA VAL A 7 0.74 5.23 -6.24
C VAL A 7 0.35 3.86 -6.80
N ALA A 8 1.22 2.87 -6.63
CA ALA A 8 0.97 1.52 -7.14
C ALA A 8 1.65 0.46 -6.28
N ALA A 9 0.94 -0.65 -6.06
CA ALA A 9 1.52 -1.88 -5.54
C ALA A 9 1.93 -2.78 -6.72
N MET A 10 3.20 -3.20 -6.71
CA MET A 10 3.78 -4.02 -7.78
C MET A 10 4.20 -5.37 -7.23
N GLY A 11 3.82 -6.43 -7.92
CA GLY A 11 4.38 -7.76 -7.72
C GLY A 11 5.54 -8.01 -8.67
N MET A 12 6.18 -9.17 -8.53
CA MET A 12 7.32 -9.55 -9.38
C MET A 12 6.98 -9.61 -10.88
N ASP A 13 5.75 -9.98 -11.23
CA ASP A 13 5.34 -10.21 -12.61
C ASP A 13 4.39 -9.14 -13.18
N ARG A 14 3.75 -8.32 -12.32
CA ARG A 14 2.71 -7.36 -12.74
C ARG A 14 2.46 -6.26 -11.71
N TYR A 15 1.87 -5.17 -12.18
CA TYR A 15 1.12 -4.24 -11.32
C TYR A 15 -0.09 -4.96 -10.71
N ILE A 16 -0.29 -4.77 -9.40
CA ILE A 16 -1.37 -5.38 -8.65
C ILE A 16 -2.52 -4.38 -8.54
N VAL A 17 -2.22 -3.20 -8.00
CA VAL A 17 -3.15 -2.08 -7.79
C VAL A 17 -2.46 -0.78 -8.20
N GLN A 18 -3.22 0.17 -8.73
CA GLN A 18 -2.77 1.52 -9.03
C GLN A 18 -3.87 2.55 -8.72
N GLN A 19 -3.47 3.73 -8.25
CA GLN A 19 -4.35 4.86 -8.04
C GLN A 19 -3.69 6.16 -8.52
N VAL A 20 -4.50 7.05 -9.11
CA VAL A 20 -4.08 8.40 -9.50
C VAL A 20 -4.85 9.39 -8.64
N VAL A 21 -4.12 10.25 -7.95
CA VAL A 21 -4.67 11.29 -7.06
C VAL A 21 -4.30 12.66 -7.60
N GLU A 22 -5.25 13.58 -7.66
CA GLU A 22 -4.96 14.98 -7.97
C GLU A 22 -4.28 15.65 -6.78
N GLY A 23 -3.14 16.29 -7.00
CA GLY A 23 -2.35 16.91 -5.94
C GLY A 23 -1.34 15.96 -5.30
N SER A 24 -1.22 16.02 -3.98
CA SER A 24 -0.30 15.21 -3.18
C SER A 24 -1.06 14.09 -2.48
N LEU A 25 -0.40 12.96 -2.26
CA LEU A 25 -0.89 11.87 -1.42
C LEU A 25 -0.40 12.09 0.02
N ASP A 26 -1.31 12.09 1.00
CA ASP A 26 -0.94 12.16 2.41
C ASP A 26 -0.95 10.79 3.12
N SER A 27 -0.66 10.77 4.42
CA SER A 27 -0.63 9.52 5.20
C SER A 27 -1.98 8.81 5.24
N PHE A 28 -3.08 9.56 5.30
CA PHE A 28 -4.41 8.97 5.39
C PHE A 28 -4.81 8.35 4.04
N ASP A 29 -4.59 9.08 2.94
CA ASP A 29 -4.81 8.54 1.59
C ASP A 29 -3.99 7.27 1.35
N PHE A 30 -2.73 7.28 1.80
CA PHE A 30 -1.84 6.11 1.68
C PHE A 30 -2.32 4.92 2.52
N PHE A 31 -2.80 5.18 3.74
CA PHE A 31 -3.36 4.13 4.58
C PHE A 31 -4.59 3.47 3.96
N GLU A 32 -5.54 4.27 3.46
CA GLU A 32 -6.72 3.74 2.78
C GLU A 32 -6.32 2.91 1.56
N PHE A 33 -5.39 3.41 0.74
CA PHE A 33 -4.85 2.65 -0.40
C PHE A 33 -4.29 1.29 0.04
N ILE A 34 -3.52 1.23 1.13
CA ILE A 34 -2.97 -0.04 1.60
C ILE A 34 -4.07 -0.99 2.10
N VAL A 35 -4.96 -0.52 2.97
CA VAL A 35 -5.95 -1.37 3.64
C VAL A 35 -7.05 -1.82 2.70
N GLU A 36 -7.55 -0.92 1.86
CA GLU A 36 -8.72 -1.19 1.01
C GLU A 36 -8.33 -1.82 -0.32
N ASP A 37 -7.16 -1.46 -0.88
CA ASP A 37 -6.77 -1.96 -2.20
C ASP A 37 -5.62 -2.99 -2.16
N VAL A 38 -4.55 -2.76 -1.40
CA VAL A 38 -3.36 -3.63 -1.43
C VAL A 38 -3.54 -4.91 -0.63
N VAL A 39 -4.03 -4.79 0.60
CA VAL A 39 -4.18 -5.91 1.55
C VAL A 39 -5.08 -7.04 1.01
N PRO A 40 -6.22 -6.77 0.33
CA PRO A 40 -7.03 -7.83 -0.28
C PRO A 40 -6.30 -8.68 -1.33
N GLU A 41 -5.24 -8.14 -1.93
CA GLU A 41 -4.44 -8.82 -2.95
C GLU A 41 -3.21 -9.55 -2.36
N MET A 42 -2.94 -9.38 -1.06
CA MET A 42 -1.87 -10.06 -0.35
C MET A 42 -2.25 -11.49 0.02
N ARG A 43 -1.23 -12.34 0.18
CA ARG A 43 -1.37 -13.72 0.68
C ARG A 43 -0.56 -13.92 1.94
N VAL A 44 -0.87 -14.99 2.69
CA VAL A 44 -0.07 -15.37 3.86
C VAL A 44 1.29 -15.91 3.39
N PHE A 45 2.36 -15.55 4.08
CA PHE A 45 3.70 -16.08 3.80
C PHE A 45 3.74 -17.61 3.98
N PRO A 46 4.36 -18.39 3.06
CA PRO A 46 5.30 -17.98 2.01
C PRO A 46 4.72 -17.91 0.59
N ASP A 47 3.40 -17.73 0.42
CA ASP A 47 2.80 -17.66 -0.91
C ASP A 47 3.26 -16.42 -1.70
N ASN A 48 2.99 -16.41 -3.01
CA ASN A 48 3.26 -15.23 -3.84
C ASN A 48 2.46 -14.01 -3.35
N GLN A 49 3.10 -12.83 -3.39
CA GLN A 49 2.53 -11.55 -2.96
C GLN A 49 2.28 -11.48 -1.43
N SER A 50 3.11 -12.15 -0.64
CA SER A 50 2.95 -12.21 0.83
C SER A 50 3.82 -11.25 1.64
N VAL A 51 4.64 -10.42 0.99
CA VAL A 51 5.55 -9.50 1.70
C VAL A 51 5.36 -8.10 1.12
N LEU A 52 4.98 -7.16 1.98
CA LEU A 52 4.88 -5.75 1.64
C LEU A 52 6.23 -5.07 1.86
N VAL A 53 6.77 -4.45 0.81
CA VAL A 53 8.03 -3.71 0.85
C VAL A 53 7.78 -2.28 0.37
N MET A 54 8.16 -1.31 1.20
CA MET A 54 7.96 0.12 0.96
C MET A 54 9.22 0.88 1.37
N ASP A 55 9.45 2.07 0.81
CA ASP A 55 10.52 2.95 1.29
C ASP A 55 10.15 3.56 2.66
N ASN A 56 11.17 4.05 3.36
CA ASN A 56 11.03 4.60 4.70
C ASN A 56 10.56 6.07 4.67
N CYS A 57 9.43 6.34 4.02
CA CYS A 57 8.84 7.67 3.92
C CYS A 57 8.05 8.03 5.17
N TRP A 58 8.01 9.31 5.52
CA TRP A 58 7.29 9.81 6.71
C TRP A 58 5.79 9.51 6.68
N ILE A 59 5.16 9.49 5.49
CA ILE A 59 3.74 9.16 5.37
C ILE A 59 3.44 7.66 5.56
N HIS A 60 4.46 6.80 5.54
CA HIS A 60 4.30 5.35 5.75
C HIS A 60 4.35 4.98 7.24
N HIS A 61 4.66 5.94 8.12
CA HIS A 61 4.82 5.71 9.56
C HIS A 61 3.47 5.87 10.25
N MET A 62 2.69 4.80 10.24
CA MET A 62 1.38 4.76 10.89
C MET A 62 1.30 3.50 11.76
N ASP A 63 1.34 3.69 13.08
CA ASP A 63 1.27 2.58 14.03
C ASP A 63 0.04 1.69 13.79
N THR A 64 -1.07 2.32 13.40
CA THR A 64 -2.33 1.65 13.05
C THR A 64 -2.19 0.72 11.85
N LEU A 65 -1.33 1.02 10.87
CA LEU A 65 -1.13 0.16 9.71
C LEU A 65 -0.50 -1.18 10.12
N GLN A 66 0.52 -1.13 10.97
CA GLN A 66 1.18 -2.32 11.46
C GLN A 66 0.22 -3.19 12.29
N GLU A 67 -0.63 -2.58 13.12
CA GLU A 67 -1.66 -3.31 13.87
C GLU A 67 -2.66 -4.02 12.94
N VAL A 68 -3.15 -3.33 11.91
CA VAL A 68 -4.10 -3.89 10.93
C VAL A 68 -3.48 -5.09 10.21
N LEU A 69 -2.24 -4.98 9.72
CA LEU A 69 -1.55 -6.06 9.02
C LEU A 69 -1.35 -7.29 9.92
N ASN A 70 -0.89 -7.07 11.15
CA ASN A 70 -0.67 -8.16 12.12
C ASN A 70 -1.97 -8.92 12.46
N VAL A 71 -3.11 -8.23 12.57
CA VAL A 71 -4.42 -8.87 12.83
C VAL A 71 -4.84 -9.77 11.68
N GLN A 72 -4.44 -9.44 10.44
CA GLN A 72 -4.71 -10.27 9.27
C GLN A 72 -3.70 -11.40 9.06
N GLY A 73 -2.66 -11.48 9.89
CA GLY A 73 -1.58 -12.46 9.75
C GLY A 73 -0.65 -12.19 8.56
N LEU A 74 -0.56 -10.91 8.15
CA LEU A 74 0.31 -10.40 7.09
C LEU A 74 1.55 -9.72 7.68
#